data_AF-A0A7C5L420-F1
#
_entry.id   AF-A0A7C5L420-F1
#
_cell.length_a   1.000
_cell.length_b   1.000
_cell.length_c   1.000
_cell.angle_alpha   90.00
_cell.angle_beta   90.00
_cell.angle_gamma   90.00
#
_symmetry.space_group_name_H-M   'P 1'
#
loop_
_entity.id
_entity.type
_entity.pdbx_description
1 polymer ?
#
loop_
_entity_poly.entity_id
_entity_poly.type
_entity_poly.pdbx_seq_one_letter_code
_entity_poly.pdbx_strand_id
1 'polypeptide(L)'
;KTIAALVGLGELRALTFQEMAGSFQVVKGGRVRLDTTIAAPSLKAEAKGDIGLDGTLDLPLTLTLPPATASRLGSASRFFTDAQGNAVLNLRLAGTFSRPRPTLDRRAVNRQVRQAVQRKLLDRLTGSTASGTAGGGSAGSAASKPPTVKKLLQGLFGR
;
A
#
# COMPACT_ATOMS: atom_id res chain seq x y z
N LYS A 1 -5.25 -15.08 12.94
CA LYS A 1 -5.32 -14.85 11.47
C LYS A 1 -3.91 -15.00 10.91
N THR A 2 -3.73 -15.69 9.78
CA THR A 2 -2.43 -15.79 9.10
C THR A 2 -2.23 -14.59 8.18
N ILE A 3 -1.00 -14.38 7.69
CA ILE A 3 -0.71 -13.33 6.69
C ILE A 3 -1.54 -13.60 5.43
N ALA A 4 -1.50 -14.80 4.87
CA ALA A 4 -2.31 -15.19 3.71
C ALA A 4 -3.80 -14.83 3.85
N ALA A 5 -4.40 -15.12 5.02
CA ALA A 5 -5.80 -14.78 5.29
C ALA A 5 -6.02 -13.27 5.50
N LEU A 6 -5.04 -12.55 6.03
CA LEU A 6 -5.10 -11.10 6.19
C LEU A 6 -5.09 -10.38 4.84
N VAL A 7 -4.26 -10.86 3.90
CA VAL A 7 -4.13 -10.25 2.57
C VAL A 7 -5.12 -10.82 1.54
N GLY A 8 -5.79 -11.93 1.85
CA GLY A 8 -6.73 -12.59 0.94
C GLY A 8 -6.06 -13.39 -0.17
N LEU A 9 -4.79 -13.77 -0.01
CA LEU A 9 -4.02 -14.52 -1.00
C LEU A 9 -3.70 -15.93 -0.48
N GLY A 10 -4.46 -16.92 -0.97
CA GLY A 10 -4.31 -18.31 -0.55
C GLY A 10 -2.93 -18.91 -0.86
N GLU A 11 -2.29 -18.46 -1.94
CA GLU A 11 -0.95 -18.91 -2.34
C GLU A 11 0.15 -18.52 -1.34
N LEU A 12 -0.09 -17.50 -0.49
CA LEU A 12 0.87 -17.12 0.55
C LEU A 12 0.85 -18.06 1.77
N ARG A 13 0.04 -19.13 1.75
CA ARG A 13 0.01 -20.14 2.81
C ARG A 13 1.25 -21.04 2.80
N ALA A 14 1.83 -21.25 1.63
CA ALA A 14 3.04 -22.03 1.44
C ALA A 14 3.98 -21.22 0.53
N LEU A 15 5.16 -20.89 1.04
CA LEU A 15 6.15 -20.11 0.32
C LEU A 15 7.37 -20.98 0.06
N THR A 16 7.84 -20.97 -1.19
CA THR A 16 9.16 -21.48 -1.53
C THR A 16 10.13 -20.31 -1.48
N PHE A 17 10.97 -20.29 -0.45
CA PHE A 17 11.99 -19.26 -0.30
C PHE A 17 13.13 -19.53 -1.27
N GLN A 18 13.56 -18.50 -1.98
CA GLN A 18 14.76 -18.51 -2.81
C GLN A 18 15.96 -18.06 -1.98
N GLU A 19 15.77 -17.00 -1.19
CA GLU A 19 16.82 -16.40 -0.38
C GLU A 19 16.25 -15.87 0.92
N MET A 20 17.02 -16.02 1.99
CA MET A 20 16.76 -15.39 3.28
C MET A 20 18.07 -14.86 3.81
N ALA A 21 18.13 -13.56 4.06
CA ALA A 21 19.31 -12.89 4.59
C ALA A 21 18.89 -11.97 5.73
N GLY A 22 19.72 -11.84 6.75
CA GLY A 22 19.42 -10.97 7.86
C GLY A 22 20.53 -10.90 8.88
N SER A 23 20.38 -9.95 9.79
CA SER A 23 21.23 -9.79 10.96
C SER A 23 20.36 -9.64 12.20
N PHE A 24 20.91 -10.08 13.32
CA PHE A 24 20.29 -9.84 14.61
C PHE A 24 21.33 -9.38 15.62
N GLN A 25 20.89 -8.54 16.56
CA GLN A 25 21.72 -8.04 17.64
C GLN A 25 20.93 -8.11 18.94
N VAL A 26 21.51 -8.73 19.96
CA VAL A 26 20.95 -8.67 21.31
C VAL A 26 21.25 -7.29 21.89
N VAL A 27 20.21 -6.56 22.27
CA VAL A 27 20.32 -5.22 22.87
C VAL A 27 19.93 -5.27 24.34
N LYS A 28 20.35 -4.25 25.10
CA LYS A 28 19.99 -4.12 26.53
C LYS A 28 18.47 -4.16 26.73
N GLY A 29 18.04 -4.71 27.87
CA GLY A 29 16.62 -4.82 28.21
C GLY A 29 15.93 -6.05 27.64
N GLY A 30 16.67 -7.11 27.32
CA GLY A 30 16.11 -8.40 26.92
C GLY A 30 15.42 -8.37 25.56
N ARG A 31 15.96 -7.61 24.60
CA ARG A 31 15.42 -7.50 23.25
C ARG A 31 16.46 -7.91 22.22
N VAL A 32 15.98 -8.37 21.08
CA VAL A 32 16.76 -8.68 19.88
C VAL A 32 16.29 -7.75 18.79
N ARG A 33 17.19 -6.90 18.30
CA ARG A 33 16.96 -6.12 17.10
C ARG A 33 17.18 -7.01 15.90
N LEU A 34 16.19 -7.09 15.03
CA LEU A 34 16.18 -7.90 13.81
C LEU A 34 16.15 -6.98 12.59
N ASP A 35 16.94 -7.32 11.58
CA ASP A 35 16.85 -6.79 10.22
C ASP A 35 16.93 -7.97 9.25
N THR A 36 15.86 -8.24 8.50
CA THR A 36 15.76 -9.45 7.68
C THR A 36 15.05 -9.18 6.37
N THR A 37 15.55 -9.79 5.31
CA THR A 37 14.95 -9.83 3.98
C THR A 37 14.73 -11.27 3.56
N ILE A 38 13.59 -11.51 2.91
CA ILE A 38 13.18 -12.81 2.39
C ILE A 38 12.76 -12.61 0.94
N ALA A 39 13.26 -13.43 0.04
CA ALA A 39 12.87 -13.47 -1.36
C ALA A 39 12.18 -14.79 -1.68
N ALA A 40 11.04 -14.71 -2.36
CA ALA A 40 10.29 -15.82 -2.92
C ALA A 40 9.74 -15.42 -4.29
N PRO A 41 9.40 -16.37 -5.18
CA PRO A 41 8.85 -16.04 -6.50
C PRO A 41 7.56 -15.21 -6.42
N SER A 42 6.76 -15.42 -5.37
CA SER A 42 5.47 -14.74 -5.17
C SER A 42 5.57 -13.45 -4.36
N LEU A 43 6.68 -13.17 -3.68
CA LEU A 43 6.87 -11.96 -2.87
C LEU A 43 8.33 -11.73 -2.43
N LYS A 44 8.64 -10.48 -2.13
CA LYS A 44 9.75 -10.11 -1.24
C LYS A 44 9.18 -9.64 0.09
N ALA A 45 9.78 -10.03 1.21
CA ALA A 45 9.42 -9.56 2.54
C ALA A 45 10.62 -8.94 3.24
N GLU A 46 10.39 -7.85 3.95
CA GLU A 46 11.39 -7.14 4.74
C GLU A 46 10.85 -6.90 6.15
N ALA A 47 11.62 -7.22 7.16
CA ALA A 47 11.23 -7.08 8.56
C ALA A 47 12.35 -6.43 9.36
N LYS A 48 12.05 -5.29 9.99
CA LYS A 48 13.01 -4.54 10.78
C LYS A 48 12.36 -4.02 12.05
N GLY A 49 12.78 -4.55 13.20
CA GLY A 49 12.18 -4.23 14.49
C GLY A 49 12.79 -4.99 15.64
N ASP A 50 12.06 -5.04 16.75
CA ASP A 50 12.54 -5.65 17.99
C ASP A 50 11.67 -6.86 18.37
N ILE A 51 12.33 -7.88 18.88
CA ILE A 51 11.71 -9.08 19.44
C ILE A 51 12.14 -9.17 20.89
N GLY A 52 11.21 -9.36 21.82
CA GLY A 52 11.55 -9.65 23.20
C GLY A 52 12.09 -11.07 23.35
N LEU A 53 13.08 -11.26 24.22
CA LEU A 53 13.56 -12.59 24.61
C LEU A 53 12.50 -13.38 25.41
N ASP A 54 11.48 -12.70 25.92
CA ASP A 54 10.24 -13.27 26.44
C ASP A 54 9.30 -13.81 25.35
N GLY A 55 9.71 -13.67 24.09
CA GLY A 55 8.99 -14.12 22.91
C GLY A 55 7.92 -13.16 22.40
N THR A 56 7.87 -11.93 22.93
CA THR A 56 7.00 -10.88 22.41
C THR A 56 7.45 -10.40 21.04
N LEU A 57 6.49 -10.23 20.14
CA LEU A 57 6.71 -9.77 18.78
C LEU A 57 6.16 -8.36 18.63
N ASP A 58 7.01 -7.45 18.14
CA ASP A 58 6.61 -6.16 17.63
C ASP A 58 7.40 -5.81 16.37
N LEU A 59 7.05 -6.47 15.28
CA LEU A 59 7.85 -6.46 14.06
C LEU A 59 7.06 -5.84 12.90
N PRO A 60 7.42 -4.62 12.46
CA PRO A 60 6.99 -4.09 11.17
C PRO A 60 7.44 -5.03 10.05
N LEU A 61 6.55 -5.29 9.11
CA LEU A 61 6.78 -6.20 7.99
C LEU A 61 6.28 -5.53 6.71
N THR A 62 7.16 -5.38 5.74
CA THR A 62 6.82 -4.90 4.40
C THR A 62 6.79 -6.09 3.46
N LEU A 63 5.67 -6.27 2.76
CA LEU A 63 5.54 -7.27 1.70
C LEU A 63 5.47 -6.56 0.34
N THR A 64 6.37 -6.93 -0.57
CA THR A 64 6.37 -6.46 -1.96
C THR A 64 5.96 -7.62 -2.85
N LEU A 65 4.78 -7.51 -3.46
CA LEU A 65 4.22 -8.52 -4.34
C LEU A 65 4.52 -8.12 -5.79
N PRO A 66 5.14 -8.97 -6.61
CA PRO A 66 5.34 -8.71 -8.03
C PRO A 66 3.99 -8.63 -8.76
N PRO A 67 3.94 -8.06 -9.99
CA PRO A 67 2.68 -7.80 -10.69
C PRO A 67 1.78 -9.03 -10.85
N ALA A 68 2.38 -10.20 -11.11
CA ALA A 68 1.66 -11.47 -11.24
C ALA A 68 0.86 -11.83 -9.98
N THR A 69 1.44 -11.61 -8.78
CA THR A 69 0.77 -11.86 -7.49
C THR A 69 -0.13 -10.67 -7.10
N ALA A 70 0.32 -9.44 -7.35
CA ALA A 70 -0.39 -8.22 -6.98
C ALA A 70 -1.74 -8.07 -7.69
N SER A 71 -1.86 -8.56 -8.93
CA SER A 71 -3.11 -8.57 -9.69
C SER A 71 -4.26 -9.31 -8.97
N ARG A 72 -3.92 -10.26 -8.07
CA ARG A 72 -4.86 -11.10 -7.33
C ARG A 72 -5.35 -10.48 -6.01
N LEU A 73 -4.81 -9.32 -5.62
CA LEU A 73 -5.19 -8.59 -4.40
C LEU A 73 -6.60 -7.96 -4.46
N GLY A 74 -7.28 -8.09 -5.62
CA GLY A 74 -8.59 -7.51 -5.87
C GLY A 74 -8.57 -5.99 -5.93
N SER A 75 -9.71 -5.36 -5.66
CA SER A 75 -9.95 -3.92 -5.84
C SER A 75 -9.08 -3.02 -4.97
N ALA A 76 -8.47 -3.54 -3.91
CA ALA A 76 -7.60 -2.80 -3.01
C ALA A 76 -6.19 -2.60 -3.57
N SER A 77 -5.75 -3.41 -4.55
CA SER A 77 -4.43 -3.34 -5.18
C SER A 77 -4.06 -1.93 -5.63
N ARG A 78 -5.01 -1.20 -6.22
CA ARG A 78 -4.85 0.16 -6.77
C ARG A 78 -4.27 1.22 -5.81
N PHE A 79 -4.32 0.98 -4.50
CA PHE A 79 -3.80 1.87 -3.47
C PHE A 79 -2.42 1.47 -2.97
N PHE A 80 -2.03 0.23 -3.25
CA PHE A 80 -0.79 -0.39 -2.80
C PHE A 80 0.20 -0.61 -3.96
N THR A 81 -0.28 -0.54 -5.20
CA THR A 81 0.54 -0.72 -6.40
C THR A 81 1.42 0.48 -6.70
N ASP A 82 2.71 0.23 -6.94
CA ASP A 82 3.70 1.21 -7.40
C ASP A 82 3.66 1.41 -8.93
N ALA A 83 4.57 2.24 -9.46
CA ALA A 83 4.62 2.53 -10.90
C ALA A 83 5.06 1.32 -11.74
N GLN A 84 5.74 0.36 -11.13
CA GLN A 84 6.25 -0.86 -11.74
C GLN A 84 5.23 -2.01 -11.68
N GLY A 85 4.07 -1.79 -11.06
CA GLY A 85 3.00 -2.78 -10.93
C GLY A 85 3.15 -3.68 -9.70
N ASN A 86 4.14 -3.47 -8.83
CA ASN A 86 4.27 -4.23 -7.59
C ASN A 86 3.32 -3.69 -6.53
N ALA A 87 2.66 -4.55 -5.76
CA ALA A 87 1.90 -4.11 -4.59
C ALA A 87 2.77 -4.14 -3.33
N VAL A 88 2.90 -3.00 -2.66
CA VAL A 88 3.62 -2.85 -1.39
C VAL A 88 2.65 -2.77 -0.23
N LEU A 89 2.73 -3.74 0.69
CA LEU A 89 1.83 -3.87 1.83
C LEU A 89 2.61 -3.78 3.14
N ASN A 90 2.21 -2.81 3.95
CA ASN A 90 2.79 -2.59 5.26
C ASN A 90 1.95 -3.27 6.35
N LEU A 91 2.53 -4.29 6.96
CA LEU A 91 1.97 -5.09 8.02
C LEU A 91 2.73 -4.88 9.33
N ARG A 92 2.13 -5.33 10.42
CA ARG A 92 2.76 -5.43 11.73
C ARG A 92 2.46 -6.80 12.33
N LEU A 93 3.52 -7.52 12.67
CA LEU A 93 3.46 -8.80 13.34
C LEU A 93 3.60 -8.57 14.84
N ALA A 94 2.46 -8.61 15.53
CA ALA A 94 2.39 -8.44 16.98
C ALA A 94 2.17 -9.78 17.70
N GLY A 95 2.09 -9.75 19.04
CA GLY A 95 1.73 -10.92 19.85
C GLY A 95 2.97 -11.65 20.36
N THR A 96 2.99 -12.98 20.23
CA THR A 96 4.14 -13.79 20.65
C THR A 96 4.49 -14.83 19.58
N PHE A 97 5.68 -15.42 19.63
CA PHE A 97 6.08 -16.50 18.70
C PHE A 97 5.07 -17.66 18.64
N SER A 98 4.49 -18.03 19.79
CA SER A 98 3.49 -19.11 19.86
C SER A 98 2.13 -18.69 19.32
N ARG A 99 1.81 -17.38 19.34
CA ARG A 99 0.51 -16.84 18.91
C ARG A 99 0.71 -15.52 18.15
N PRO A 100 1.29 -15.57 16.95
CA PRO A 100 1.54 -14.37 16.15
C PRO A 100 0.21 -13.76 15.71
N ARG A 101 0.16 -12.42 15.71
CA ARG A 101 -1.01 -11.63 15.32
C ARG A 101 -0.62 -10.65 14.22
N PRO A 102 -0.57 -11.10 12.96
CA PRO A 102 -0.37 -10.21 11.84
C PRO A 102 -1.56 -9.26 11.71
N THR A 103 -1.26 -7.99 11.51
CA THR A 103 -2.22 -6.90 11.32
C THR A 103 -1.73 -5.95 10.25
N LEU A 104 -2.62 -5.16 9.65
CA LEU A 104 -2.21 -4.05 8.80
C LEU A 104 -1.57 -2.96 9.67
N ASP A 105 -0.43 -2.43 9.24
CA ASP A 105 0.10 -1.21 9.84
C ASP A 105 -0.79 -0.04 9.40
N ARG A 106 -1.81 0.25 10.19
CA ARG A 106 -2.78 1.31 9.90
C ARG A 106 -2.11 2.66 9.68
N ARG A 107 -1.00 2.95 10.36
CA ARG A 107 -0.30 4.23 10.21
C ARG A 107 0.39 4.29 8.85
N ALA A 108 1.10 3.23 8.47
CA ALA A 108 1.75 3.14 7.18
C ALA A 108 0.72 3.10 6.03
N VAL A 109 -0.30 2.26 6.13
CA VAL A 109 -1.39 2.15 5.15
C VAL A 109 -2.11 3.48 4.94
N ASN A 110 -2.46 4.18 6.02
CA ASN A 110 -3.18 5.46 5.88
C ASN A 110 -2.31 6.54 5.22
N ARG A 111 -1.00 6.57 5.49
CA ARG A 111 -0.06 7.44 4.76
C ARG A 111 0.02 7.08 3.28
N GLN A 112 0.15 5.80 2.96
CA GLN A 112 0.25 5.30 1.59
C GLN A 112 -1.00 5.62 0.77
N VAL A 113 -2.19 5.38 1.34
CA VAL A 113 -3.47 5.72 0.70
C VAL A 113 -3.58 7.22 0.43
N ARG A 114 -3.24 8.08 1.41
CA ARG A 114 -3.25 9.54 1.23
C ARG A 114 -2.31 9.98 0.10
N GLN A 115 -1.09 9.44 0.07
CA GLN A 115 -0.13 9.74 -0.98
C GLN A 115 -0.61 9.27 -2.36
N ALA A 116 -1.20 8.08 -2.45
CA ALA A 116 -1.75 7.56 -3.70
C ALA A 116 -2.91 8.43 -4.22
N VAL A 117 -3.79 8.89 -3.32
CA VAL A 117 -4.89 9.81 -3.67
C VAL A 117 -4.33 11.16 -4.12
N GLN A 118 -3.39 11.75 -3.37
CA GLN A 118 -2.76 13.02 -3.73
C GLN A 118 -2.10 12.95 -5.11
N ARG A 119 -1.32 11.90 -5.40
CA ARG A 119 -0.70 11.70 -6.71
C ARG A 119 -1.74 11.65 -7.83
N LYS A 120 -2.82 10.88 -7.67
CA LYS A 120 -3.90 10.82 -8.67
C LYS A 120 -4.60 12.17 -8.88
N LEU A 121 -4.74 12.99 -7.83
CA LEU A 121 -5.28 14.34 -7.98
C LEU A 121 -4.31 15.23 -8.76
N LEU A 122 -3.01 15.18 -8.45
CA LEU A 122 -1.99 15.92 -9.18
C LEU A 122 -1.96 15.49 -10.66
N ASP A 123 -1.95 14.19 -10.96
CA ASP A 123 -1.96 13.67 -12.34
C ASP A 123 -3.18 14.13 -13.13
N ARG A 124 -4.34 14.26 -12.47
CA ARG A 124 -5.56 14.81 -13.09
C ARG A 124 -5.42 16.31 -13.38
N LEU A 125 -4.80 17.07 -12.48
CA LEU A 125 -4.60 18.50 -12.64
C LEU A 125 -3.55 18.80 -13.73
N THR A 126 -2.42 18.09 -13.74
CA THR A 126 -1.35 18.26 -14.74
C THR A 126 -1.73 17.65 -16.09
N GLY A 127 -2.43 16.51 -16.09
CA GLY A 127 -2.98 15.89 -17.30
C GLY A 127 -4.10 16.73 -17.94
N SER A 128 -4.87 17.48 -17.14
CA SER A 128 -5.86 18.43 -17.66
C SER A 128 -5.23 19.67 -18.30
N THR A 129 -4.02 20.06 -17.91
CA THR A 129 -3.30 21.19 -18.53
C THR A 129 -2.58 20.82 -19.84
N ALA A 130 -2.31 19.54 -20.09
CA ALA A 130 -1.70 19.06 -21.33
C ALA A 130 -2.70 18.84 -22.49
N SER A 131 -4.02 18.91 -22.21
CA SER A 131 -5.11 18.74 -23.19
C SER A 131 -5.65 20.10 -23.68
N GLY A 132 -4.77 21.07 -23.92
CA GLY A 132 -5.19 22.45 -24.15
C GLY A 132 -4.29 23.27 -25.06
N THR A 133 -3.76 22.71 -26.16
CA THR A 133 -3.18 23.55 -27.22
C THR A 133 -3.13 22.84 -28.58
N ALA A 134 -4.23 22.91 -29.34
CA ALA A 134 -4.23 23.00 -30.80
C ALA A 134 -5.62 23.43 -31.30
N GLY A 135 -5.71 24.59 -31.96
CA GLY A 135 -6.86 25.01 -32.76
C GLY A 135 -7.47 26.36 -32.37
N GLY A 136 -6.95 27.45 -32.94
CA GLY A 136 -7.58 28.76 -32.88
C GLY A 136 -8.73 28.91 -33.89
N GLY A 137 -9.65 29.84 -33.62
CA GLY A 137 -10.66 30.29 -34.59
C GLY A 137 -11.95 30.89 -34.01
N SER A 138 -11.89 32.19 -33.69
CA SER A 138 -12.91 33.26 -33.71
C SER A 138 -14.43 33.00 -33.53
N ALA A 139 -15.01 33.91 -32.72
CA ALA A 139 -16.35 34.53 -32.81
C ALA A 139 -17.51 33.96 -31.97
N GLY A 140 -18.05 34.85 -31.11
CA GLY A 140 -19.50 34.90 -30.83
C GLY A 140 -19.96 34.56 -29.40
N SER A 141 -20.10 35.60 -28.58
CA SER A 141 -21.22 35.88 -27.65
C SER A 141 -21.81 34.75 -26.79
N ALA A 142 -21.65 34.86 -25.47
CA ALA A 142 -22.75 35.01 -24.48
C ALA A 142 -22.29 34.58 -23.08
N ALA A 143 -22.59 35.43 -22.10
CA ALA A 143 -22.33 35.21 -20.69
C ALA A 143 -22.91 33.90 -20.16
N SER A 144 -22.12 33.12 -19.42
CA SER A 144 -22.67 32.23 -18.38
C SER A 144 -21.62 31.95 -17.29
N LYS A 145 -21.97 32.37 -16.06
CA LYS A 145 -21.22 32.17 -14.81
C LYS A 145 -20.81 30.70 -14.62
N PRO A 146 -19.65 30.43 -13.97
CA PRO A 146 -19.26 29.07 -13.63
C PRO A 146 -20.30 28.42 -12.70
N PRO A 147 -20.66 27.15 -12.90
CA PRO A 147 -21.63 26.47 -12.06
C PRO A 147 -21.08 26.33 -10.64
N THR A 148 -21.74 27.01 -9.70
CA THR A 148 -21.45 26.90 -8.27
C THR A 148 -21.61 25.44 -7.83
N VAL A 149 -20.60 24.93 -7.12
CA VAL A 149 -20.44 23.57 -6.57
C VAL A 149 -21.74 23.00 -5.95
N LYS A 150 -22.62 23.88 -5.45
CA LYS A 150 -23.94 23.53 -4.90
C LYS A 150 -24.87 22.83 -5.90
N LYS A 151 -24.82 23.14 -7.21
CA LYS A 151 -25.63 22.48 -8.25
C LYS A 151 -25.12 21.08 -8.60
N LEU A 152 -23.81 20.84 -8.52
CA LEU A 152 -23.21 19.53 -8.80
C LEU A 152 -23.54 18.51 -7.71
N LEU A 153 -23.64 18.97 -6.46
CA LEU A 153 -24.02 18.11 -5.33
C LEU A 153 -25.49 17.70 -5.38
N GLN A 154 -26.37 18.57 -5.89
CA GLN A 154 -27.81 18.30 -5.92
C GLN A 154 -28.20 17.22 -6.95
N GLY A 155 -27.43 17.06 -8.02
CA GLY A 155 -27.63 15.98 -9.00
C GLY A 155 -27.14 14.60 -8.54
N LEU A 156 -26.29 14.56 -7.51
CA LEU A 156 -25.66 13.32 -7.02
C LEU A 156 -26.42 12.65 -5.87
N PHE A 157 -27.36 13.36 -5.24
CA PHE A 157 -28.14 12.87 -4.11
C PHE A 157 -29.66 12.93 -4.35
N GLY A 158 -30.08 13.14 -5.61
CA GLY A 158 -31.48 13.27 -5.99
C GLY A 158 -31.91 12.21 -7.00
N ARG A 159 -32.08 10.97 -6.54
CA ARG A 159 -33.15 10.05 -6.98
C ARG A 159 -33.56 9.18 -5.80
#